data_AF-A0A7S4JLH2-F1
#
_entry.id   AF-A0A7S4JLH2-F1
#
_cell.length_a   1.000
_cell.length_b   1.000
_cell.length_c   1.000
_cell.angle_alpha   90.00
_cell.angle_beta   90.00
_cell.angle_gamma   90.00
#
_symmetry.space_group_name_H-M   'P 1'
#
loop_
_entity.id
_entity.type
_entity.pdbx_description
1 polymer ?
#
loop_
_entity_poly.entity_id
_entity_poly.type
_entity_poly.pdbx_seq_one_letter_code
_entity_poly.pdbx_strand_id
1 'polypeptide(L)'
;KKAKCLLLIEMLEKYTNIASLLPPPDELKKRVRDSVAVRAKEIEDKVSQTAEWDEIDELLTRFQNATVLDKYTSNEATSRLRPLLQLREQKEAQVDDLIDALIRDKDFRGIKEFIVPFAESKDQVKQQKFKQWCSKIASSLSATVHDMNTDLERPISEEMCDAVVVQLKILGQAQSELRPHLKDMPGGLNIGGEIRAAHGKMNHLVEDLVKKFDSYHHSMNFEGMGTHYRAV
;
A
#
# COMPACT_ATOMS: atom_id res chain seq x y z
N LYS A 1 14.23 -30.20 -15.45
CA LYS A 1 14.64 -31.56 -14.99
C LYS A 1 13.56 -32.61 -15.29
N LYS A 2 12.30 -32.43 -14.83
CA LYS A 2 11.19 -33.37 -15.10
C LYS A 2 10.99 -33.74 -16.58
N ALA A 3 11.00 -32.76 -17.50
CA ALA A 3 10.85 -33.02 -18.94
C ALA A 3 11.95 -33.92 -19.52
N LYS A 4 13.21 -33.74 -19.09
CA LYS A 4 14.35 -34.57 -19.51
C LYS A 4 14.20 -36.00 -18.99
N CYS A 5 13.75 -36.18 -17.74
CA CYS A 5 13.49 -37.50 -17.17
C CYS A 5 12.39 -38.24 -17.94
N LEU A 6 11.28 -37.57 -18.26
CA LEU A 6 10.19 -38.18 -19.04
C LEU A 6 10.66 -38.58 -20.45
N LEU A 7 11.44 -37.72 -21.11
CA LEU A 7 12.03 -38.03 -22.42
C LEU A 7 12.95 -39.26 -22.36
N LEU A 8 13.81 -39.35 -21.32
CA LEU A 8 14.68 -40.51 -21.13
C LEU A 8 13.89 -41.80 -20.88
N ILE A 9 12.79 -41.72 -20.11
CA ILE A 9 11.91 -42.87 -19.86
C ILE A 9 11.24 -43.32 -21.17
N GLU A 10 10.70 -42.40 -21.97
CA GLU A 10 10.14 -42.71 -23.31
C GLU A 10 11.18 -43.34 -24.25
N MET A 11 12.46 -42.94 -24.15
CA MET A 11 13.54 -43.53 -24.96
C MET A 11 13.89 -44.95 -24.50
N LEU A 12 13.89 -45.20 -23.18
CA LEU A 12 14.24 -46.48 -22.58
C LEU A 12 13.13 -47.53 -22.70
N GLU A 13 11.86 -47.11 -22.77
CA GLU A 13 10.71 -48.00 -23.02
C GLU A 13 10.82 -48.81 -24.32
N LYS A 14 11.57 -48.31 -25.30
CA LYS A 14 11.79 -48.99 -26.58
C LYS A 14 12.61 -50.28 -26.45
N TYR A 15 13.25 -50.51 -25.31
CA TYR A 15 14.06 -51.69 -25.03
C TYR A 15 13.29 -52.68 -24.15
N THR A 16 12.90 -53.81 -24.72
CA THR A 16 12.08 -54.86 -24.09
C THR A 16 12.60 -55.36 -22.74
N ASN A 17 13.93 -55.45 -22.58
CA ASN A 17 14.55 -55.91 -21.34
C ASN A 17 14.54 -54.87 -20.20
N ILE A 18 14.28 -53.60 -20.53
CA ILE A 18 14.30 -52.47 -19.58
C ILE A 18 12.87 -51.97 -19.31
N ALA A 19 11.96 -52.13 -20.26
CA ALA A 19 10.57 -51.66 -20.16
C ALA A 19 9.84 -52.18 -18.90
N SER A 20 10.06 -53.44 -18.49
CA SER A 20 9.45 -54.02 -17.28
C SER A 20 10.00 -53.44 -15.97
N LEU A 21 11.12 -52.72 -16.01
CA LEU A 21 11.76 -52.07 -14.86
C LEU A 21 11.41 -50.57 -14.76
N LEU A 22 10.73 -50.02 -15.78
CA LEU A 22 10.35 -48.61 -15.79
C LEU A 22 8.97 -48.40 -15.15
N PRO A 23 8.73 -47.24 -14.49
CA PRO A 23 7.39 -46.90 -14.01
C PRO A 23 6.41 -46.76 -15.19
N PRO A 24 5.12 -47.07 -15.00
CA PRO A 24 4.12 -46.92 -16.06
C PRO A 24 4.06 -45.47 -16.57
N PRO A 25 4.08 -45.23 -17.90
CA PRO A 25 4.06 -43.88 -18.46
C PRO A 25 2.86 -43.05 -18.02
N ASP A 26 1.69 -43.69 -17.90
CA ASP A 26 0.46 -43.01 -17.51
C ASP A 26 0.50 -42.53 -16.07
N GLU A 27 1.12 -43.29 -15.16
CA GLU A 27 1.35 -42.84 -13.79
C GLU A 27 2.29 -41.63 -13.74
N LEU A 28 3.35 -41.64 -14.55
CA LEU A 28 4.29 -40.53 -14.63
C LEU A 28 3.65 -39.27 -15.20
N LYS A 29 2.87 -39.40 -16.29
CA LYS A 29 2.10 -38.30 -16.88
C LYS A 29 1.10 -37.72 -15.88
N LYS A 30 0.37 -38.60 -15.16
CA LYS A 30 -0.55 -38.19 -14.10
C LYS A 30 0.16 -37.41 -12.99
N ARG A 31 1.26 -37.93 -12.43
CA ARG A 31 2.05 -37.24 -11.40
C ARG A 31 2.56 -35.88 -11.85
N VAL A 32 2.96 -35.76 -13.12
CA VAL A 32 3.43 -34.49 -13.69
C VAL A 32 2.27 -33.52 -13.83
N ARG A 33 1.10 -33.97 -14.31
CA ARG A 33 -0.13 -33.17 -14.39
C ARG A 33 -0.57 -32.68 -13.01
N ASP A 34 -0.66 -33.58 -12.03
CA ASP A 34 -1.02 -33.24 -10.65
C ASP A 34 -0.04 -32.21 -10.07
N SER A 35 1.26 -32.38 -10.33
CA SER A 35 2.27 -31.41 -9.91
C SER A 35 2.11 -30.04 -10.58
N VAL A 36 1.66 -29.96 -11.83
CA VAL A 36 1.38 -28.68 -12.50
C VAL A 36 0.15 -28.03 -11.85
N ALA A 37 -0.91 -28.79 -11.60
CA ALA A 37 -2.12 -28.29 -10.95
C ALA A 37 -1.85 -27.75 -9.54
N VAL A 38 -1.07 -28.47 -8.72
CA VAL A 38 -0.67 -28.00 -7.38
C VAL A 38 0.09 -26.68 -7.45
N ARG A 39 1.05 -26.56 -8.38
CA ARG A 39 1.82 -25.32 -8.54
C ARG A 39 0.97 -24.15 -9.04
N ALA A 40 0.00 -24.40 -9.91
CA ALA A 40 -0.94 -23.36 -10.34
C ALA A 40 -1.73 -22.84 -9.13
N LYS A 41 -2.26 -23.75 -8.30
CA LYS A 41 -3.02 -23.38 -7.10
C LYS A 41 -2.17 -22.61 -6.08
N GLU A 42 -0.93 -23.00 -5.85
CA GLU A 42 -0.01 -22.24 -4.98
C GLU A 42 0.16 -20.78 -5.45
N ILE A 43 0.21 -20.54 -6.76
CA ILE A 43 0.28 -19.18 -7.33
C ILE A 43 -1.05 -18.45 -7.12
N GLU A 44 -2.19 -19.09 -7.38
CA GLU A 44 -3.52 -18.49 -7.15
C GLU A 44 -3.71 -18.05 -5.69
N ASP A 45 -3.36 -18.94 -4.75
CA ASP A 45 -3.46 -18.68 -3.32
C ASP A 45 -2.55 -17.50 -2.94
N LYS A 46 -1.32 -17.48 -3.46
CA LYS A 46 -0.35 -16.41 -3.15
C LYS A 46 -0.76 -15.05 -3.72
N VAL A 47 -1.24 -15.00 -4.97
CA VAL A 47 -1.78 -13.76 -5.58
C VAL A 47 -3.00 -13.24 -4.81
N SER A 48 -3.83 -14.14 -4.29
CA SER A 48 -5.01 -13.75 -3.53
C SER A 48 -4.67 -13.16 -2.16
N GLN A 49 -3.66 -13.73 -1.48
CA GLN A 49 -3.33 -13.43 -0.09
C GLN A 49 -2.31 -12.32 0.10
N THR A 50 -1.39 -12.11 -0.85
CA THR A 50 -0.26 -11.18 -0.67
C THR A 50 -0.09 -10.24 -1.85
N ALA A 51 0.71 -9.20 -1.63
CA ALA A 51 1.18 -8.27 -2.66
C ALA A 51 2.69 -8.43 -2.89
N GLU A 52 3.26 -9.61 -2.61
CA GLU A 52 4.68 -9.91 -2.77
C GLU A 52 5.04 -10.10 -4.25
N TRP A 53 5.05 -8.99 -5.00
CA TRP A 53 5.07 -9.00 -6.45
C TRP A 53 6.24 -9.76 -7.04
N ASP A 54 7.45 -9.59 -6.49
CA ASP A 54 8.65 -10.23 -7.02
C ASP A 54 8.61 -11.75 -6.87
N GLU A 55 8.09 -12.25 -5.76
CA GLU A 55 7.98 -13.70 -5.55
C GLU A 55 6.89 -14.30 -6.45
N ILE A 56 5.75 -13.62 -6.57
CA ILE A 56 4.68 -14.01 -7.49
C ILE A 56 5.19 -14.07 -8.93
N ASP A 57 5.93 -13.06 -9.38
CA ASP A 57 6.48 -12.99 -10.74
C ASP A 57 7.54 -14.05 -10.98
N GLU A 58 8.36 -14.37 -9.98
CA GLU A 58 9.30 -15.49 -10.05
C GLU A 58 8.58 -16.84 -10.18
N LEU A 59 7.51 -17.06 -9.40
CA LEU A 59 6.71 -18.27 -9.49
C LEU A 59 6.03 -18.40 -10.86
N LEU A 60 5.47 -17.31 -11.39
CA LEU A 60 4.90 -17.27 -12.74
C LEU A 60 5.93 -17.57 -13.82
N THR A 61 7.14 -17.02 -13.70
CA THR A 61 8.25 -17.32 -14.63
C THR A 61 8.64 -18.80 -14.57
N ARG A 62 8.73 -19.38 -13.37
CA ARG A 62 8.99 -20.81 -13.19
C ARG A 62 7.86 -21.67 -13.75
N PHE A 63 6.60 -21.23 -13.61
CA PHE A 63 5.43 -21.90 -14.16
C PHE A 63 5.38 -21.83 -15.68
N GLN A 64 5.73 -20.70 -16.28
CA GLN A 64 5.87 -20.56 -17.73
C GLN A 64 6.91 -21.54 -18.29
N ASN A 65 8.03 -21.74 -17.59
CA ASN A 65 9.01 -22.76 -17.97
C ASN A 65 8.46 -24.20 -17.88
N ALA A 66 7.38 -24.43 -17.12
CA ALA A 66 6.73 -25.74 -17.03
C ALA A 66 5.87 -26.09 -18.26
N THR A 67 5.57 -25.13 -19.15
CA THR A 67 4.87 -25.38 -20.44
C THR A 67 5.59 -26.40 -21.33
N VAL A 68 6.91 -26.57 -21.17
CA VAL A 68 7.67 -27.66 -21.84
C VAL A 68 7.18 -29.06 -21.46
N LEU A 69 6.40 -29.19 -20.38
CA LEU A 69 5.78 -30.44 -19.94
C LEU A 69 4.43 -30.72 -20.62
N ASP A 70 3.89 -29.79 -21.42
CA ASP A 70 2.55 -29.91 -21.99
C ASP A 70 2.34 -31.10 -22.92
N LYS A 71 3.42 -31.57 -23.57
CA LYS A 71 3.46 -32.85 -24.29
C LYS A 71 3.01 -34.03 -23.41
N TYR A 72 3.25 -33.95 -22.11
CA TYR A 72 2.98 -35.01 -21.13
C TYR A 72 1.75 -34.75 -20.26
N THR A 73 1.31 -33.49 -20.13
CA THR A 73 0.19 -33.10 -19.25
C THR A 73 -1.11 -32.81 -20.00
N SER A 74 -1.14 -32.93 -21.33
CA SER A 74 -2.29 -32.56 -22.17
C SER A 74 -2.59 -31.06 -22.14
N ASN A 75 -1.55 -30.24 -22.29
CA ASN A 75 -1.63 -28.77 -22.30
C ASN A 75 -2.10 -28.12 -20.98
N GLU A 76 -2.07 -28.83 -19.86
CA GLU A 76 -2.49 -28.31 -18.55
C GLU A 76 -1.73 -27.02 -18.18
N ALA A 77 -0.41 -26.96 -18.36
CA ALA A 77 0.40 -25.81 -17.95
C ALA A 77 0.08 -24.58 -18.80
N THR A 78 0.02 -24.73 -20.12
CA THR A 78 -0.39 -23.63 -21.01
C THR A 78 -1.82 -23.16 -20.72
N SER A 79 -2.76 -24.08 -20.46
CA SER A 79 -4.15 -23.73 -20.17
C SER A 79 -4.31 -22.89 -18.89
N ARG A 80 -3.44 -23.12 -17.90
CA ARG A 80 -3.43 -22.41 -16.61
C ARG A 80 -2.63 -21.11 -16.63
N LEU A 81 -1.58 -21.04 -17.44
CA LEU A 81 -0.66 -19.90 -17.43
C LEU A 81 -1.36 -18.56 -17.71
N ARG A 82 -2.23 -18.51 -18.74
CA ARG A 82 -2.92 -17.27 -19.12
C ARG A 82 -3.86 -16.76 -18.01
N PRO A 83 -4.75 -17.59 -17.43
CA PRO A 83 -5.52 -17.19 -16.25
C PRO A 83 -4.68 -16.68 -15.09
N LEU A 84 -3.54 -17.30 -14.79
CA LEU A 84 -2.66 -16.89 -13.69
C LEU A 84 -2.03 -15.51 -13.94
N LEU A 85 -1.56 -15.24 -15.16
CA LEU A 85 -1.04 -13.93 -15.54
C LEU A 85 -2.13 -12.85 -15.42
N GLN A 86 -3.34 -13.15 -15.91
CA GLN A 86 -4.48 -12.23 -15.79
C GLN A 86 -4.87 -11.97 -14.34
N LEU A 87 -4.88 -13.00 -13.49
CA LEU A 87 -5.19 -12.87 -12.07
C LEU A 87 -4.17 -11.95 -11.37
N ARG A 88 -2.88 -12.13 -11.68
CA ARG A 88 -1.81 -11.28 -11.16
C ARG A 88 -1.95 -9.83 -11.62
N GLU A 89 -2.21 -9.60 -12.91
CA GLU A 89 -2.43 -8.25 -13.45
C GLU A 89 -3.66 -7.57 -12.83
N GLN A 90 -4.76 -8.30 -12.68
CA GLN A 90 -5.97 -7.80 -12.02
C GLN A 90 -5.71 -7.43 -10.57
N LYS A 91 -4.95 -8.25 -9.83
CA LYS A 91 -4.60 -7.96 -8.44
C LYS A 91 -3.77 -6.69 -8.32
N GLU A 92 -2.79 -6.48 -9.18
CA GLU A 92 -2.00 -5.24 -9.18
C GLU A 92 -2.87 -4.02 -9.47
N ALA A 93 -3.74 -4.09 -10.49
CA ALA A 93 -4.68 -3.01 -10.81
C ALA A 93 -5.62 -2.69 -9.64
N GLN A 94 -6.15 -3.71 -8.96
CA GLN A 94 -6.98 -3.51 -7.76
C GLN A 94 -6.21 -2.83 -6.62
N VAL A 95 -4.94 -3.18 -6.44
CA VAL A 95 -4.09 -2.53 -5.44
C VAL A 95 -3.80 -1.07 -5.83
N ASP A 96 -3.52 -0.80 -7.10
CA ASP A 96 -3.33 0.56 -7.62
C ASP A 96 -4.58 1.43 -7.37
N ASP A 97 -5.77 0.91 -7.70
CA ASP A 97 -7.05 1.58 -7.46
C ASP A 97 -7.32 1.83 -5.97
N LEU A 98 -6.96 0.87 -5.12
CA LEU A 98 -7.10 0.98 -3.67
C LEU A 98 -6.17 2.07 -3.10
N ILE A 99 -4.90 2.10 -3.52
CA ILE A 99 -3.96 3.15 -3.09
C ILE A 99 -4.47 4.53 -3.54
N ASP A 100 -4.93 4.66 -4.79
CA ASP A 100 -5.50 5.92 -5.29
C ASP A 100 -6.72 6.36 -4.47
N ALA A 101 -7.59 5.42 -4.08
CA ALA A 101 -8.73 5.72 -3.22
C ALA A 101 -8.31 6.20 -1.83
N LEU A 102 -7.37 5.50 -1.17
CA LEU A 102 -6.84 5.88 0.14
C LEU A 102 -6.23 7.29 0.13
N ILE A 103 -5.47 7.64 -0.91
CA ILE A 103 -4.86 8.97 -1.05
C ILE A 103 -5.92 10.05 -1.27
N ARG A 104 -6.88 9.80 -2.16
CA ARG A 104 -7.96 10.75 -2.49
C ARG A 104 -8.85 11.01 -1.29
N ASP A 105 -9.21 9.96 -0.56
CA ASP A 105 -10.12 10.02 0.59
C ASP A 105 -9.36 10.45 1.88
N LYS A 106 -8.05 10.72 1.77
CA LYS A 106 -7.13 11.08 2.86
C LYS A 106 -7.11 10.07 4.01
N ASP A 107 -7.42 8.80 3.74
CA ASP A 107 -7.35 7.70 4.71
C ASP A 107 -6.07 6.92 4.49
N PHE A 108 -5.06 7.21 5.31
CA PHE A 108 -3.75 6.57 5.17
C PHE A 108 -3.61 5.27 5.97
N ARG A 109 -4.66 4.80 6.64
CA ARG A 109 -4.60 3.58 7.48
C ARG A 109 -4.30 2.35 6.62
N GLY A 110 -3.32 1.56 7.03
CA GLY A 110 -2.93 0.33 6.32
C GLY A 110 -2.26 0.56 4.95
N ILE A 111 -2.09 1.80 4.49
CA ILE A 111 -1.54 2.10 3.15
C ILE A 111 -0.13 1.50 2.95
N LYS A 112 0.64 1.34 4.04
CA LYS A 112 1.97 0.73 4.00
C LYS A 112 1.96 -0.69 3.43
N GLU A 113 0.92 -1.48 3.69
CA GLU A 113 0.85 -2.90 3.29
C GLU A 113 0.84 -3.04 1.77
N PHE A 114 0.33 -2.02 1.08
CA PHE A 114 0.26 -1.97 -0.38
C PHE A 114 1.48 -1.32 -1.00
N ILE A 115 2.09 -0.35 -0.33
CA ILE A 115 3.20 0.45 -0.87
C ILE A 115 4.56 -0.22 -0.64
N VAL A 116 4.78 -0.86 0.52
CA VAL A 116 6.05 -1.51 0.88
C VAL A 116 6.49 -2.54 -0.18
N PRO A 117 5.61 -3.41 -0.71
CA PRO A 117 6.04 -4.36 -1.73
C PRO A 117 6.55 -3.72 -3.03
N PHE A 118 6.06 -2.52 -3.40
CA PHE A 118 6.62 -1.77 -4.52
C PHE A 118 7.96 -1.12 -4.18
N ALA A 119 8.16 -0.69 -2.93
CA ALA A 119 9.40 -0.10 -2.46
C ALA A 119 10.56 -1.12 -2.42
N GLU A 120 10.26 -2.33 -1.96
CA GLU A 120 11.24 -3.42 -1.78
C GLU A 120 11.47 -4.23 -3.07
N SER A 121 10.63 -4.02 -4.08
CA SER A 121 10.76 -4.68 -5.37
C SER A 121 12.09 -4.38 -6.05
N LYS A 122 12.66 -5.40 -6.69
CA LYS A 122 13.84 -5.32 -7.57
C LYS A 122 13.48 -4.88 -8.99
N ASP A 123 12.21 -4.96 -9.36
CA ASP A 123 11.71 -4.49 -10.65
C ASP A 123 11.68 -2.95 -10.72
N GLN A 124 12.30 -2.40 -11.77
CA GLN A 124 12.44 -0.96 -11.95
C GLN A 124 11.09 -0.25 -12.20
N VAL A 125 10.15 -0.90 -12.88
CA VAL A 125 8.80 -0.35 -13.14
C VAL A 125 8.02 -0.27 -11.83
N LYS A 126 8.10 -1.29 -10.97
CA LYS A 126 7.48 -1.27 -9.64
C LYS A 126 8.08 -0.19 -8.74
N GLN A 127 9.41 0.00 -8.77
CA GLN A 127 10.05 1.11 -8.06
C GLN A 127 9.64 2.48 -8.60
N GLN A 128 9.40 2.61 -9.92
CA GLN A 128 8.85 3.84 -10.50
C GLN A 128 7.42 4.09 -10.01
N LYS A 129 6.56 3.07 -9.96
CA LYS A 129 5.22 3.17 -9.36
C LYS A 129 5.28 3.61 -7.90
N PHE A 130 6.16 3.02 -7.08
CA PHE A 130 6.39 3.46 -5.70
C PHE A 130 6.68 4.97 -5.62
N LYS A 131 7.59 5.48 -6.45
CA LYS A 131 7.91 6.92 -6.49
C LYS A 131 6.72 7.79 -6.90
N GLN A 132 5.89 7.32 -7.84
CA GLN A 132 4.66 8.01 -8.22
C GLN A 132 3.68 8.07 -7.05
N TRP A 133 3.51 6.97 -6.31
CA TRP A 133 2.70 6.93 -5.10
C TRP A 133 3.22 7.89 -4.02
N CYS A 134 4.52 7.87 -3.75
CA CYS A 134 5.15 8.83 -2.83
C CYS A 134 4.89 10.29 -3.23
N SER A 135 4.92 10.61 -4.53
CA SER A 135 4.64 11.95 -5.04
C SER A 135 3.18 12.37 -4.82
N LYS A 136 2.22 11.49 -5.12
CA LYS A 136 0.79 11.73 -4.89
C LYS A 136 0.50 11.93 -3.41
N ILE A 137 1.06 11.07 -2.55
CA ILE A 137 0.92 11.15 -1.09
C ILE A 137 1.50 12.47 -0.58
N ALA A 138 2.73 12.81 -0.98
CA ALA A 138 3.38 14.04 -0.56
C ALA A 138 2.56 15.28 -0.96
N SER A 139 1.97 15.27 -2.15
CA SER A 139 1.09 16.36 -2.63
C SER A 139 -0.18 16.47 -1.78
N SER A 140 -0.86 15.36 -1.50
CA SER A 140 -2.07 15.31 -0.66
C SER A 140 -1.80 15.78 0.78
N LEU A 141 -0.67 15.35 1.35
CA LEU A 141 -0.27 15.75 2.70
C LEU A 141 0.15 17.22 2.76
N SER A 142 0.85 17.72 1.75
CA SER A 142 1.22 19.14 1.65
C SER A 142 -0.02 20.04 1.56
N ALA A 143 -1.02 19.63 0.78
CA ALA A 143 -2.30 20.32 0.74
C ALA A 143 -3.00 20.31 2.11
N THR A 144 -2.98 19.17 2.81
CA THR A 144 -3.57 19.06 4.16
C THR A 144 -2.86 19.96 5.18
N VAL A 145 -1.53 20.07 5.10
CA VAL A 145 -0.75 21.00 5.94
C VAL A 145 -1.07 22.46 5.58
N HIS A 146 -1.24 22.77 4.30
CA HIS A 146 -1.62 24.11 3.86
C HIS A 146 -3.00 24.50 4.40
N ASP A 147 -4.02 23.65 4.20
CA ASP A 147 -5.38 23.85 4.70
C ASP A 147 -5.37 24.10 6.22
N MET A 148 -4.61 23.28 6.96
CA MET A 148 -4.46 23.42 8.41
C MET A 148 -3.82 24.74 8.84
N ASN A 149 -2.78 25.18 8.14
CA ASN A 149 -2.17 26.46 8.45
C ASN A 149 -3.12 27.63 8.13
N THR A 150 -3.91 27.54 7.06
CA THR A 150 -4.95 28.54 6.74
C THR A 150 -6.04 28.58 7.80
N ASP A 151 -6.50 27.43 8.30
CA ASP A 151 -7.49 27.39 9.39
C ASP A 151 -6.92 27.98 10.69
N LEU A 152 -5.66 27.70 11.01
CA LEU A 152 -4.97 28.26 12.19
C LEU A 152 -4.73 29.78 12.13
N GLU A 153 -4.83 30.41 10.95
CA GLU A 153 -4.74 31.87 10.81
C GLU A 153 -6.09 32.57 11.08
N ARG A 154 -7.19 31.81 11.16
CA ARG A 154 -8.52 32.35 11.45
C ARG A 154 -8.73 32.58 12.95
N PRO A 155 -9.68 33.46 13.33
CA PRO A 155 -10.13 33.56 14.71
C PRO A 155 -10.59 32.19 15.24
N ILE A 156 -10.31 31.92 16.52
CA ILE A 156 -10.77 30.67 17.16
C ILE A 156 -12.30 30.58 17.07
N SER A 157 -12.76 29.49 16.49
CA SER A 157 -14.15 29.04 16.45
C SER A 157 -14.21 27.53 16.59
N GLU A 158 -15.36 26.99 16.97
CA GLU A 158 -15.58 25.54 17.04
C GLU A 158 -15.31 24.87 15.68
N GLU A 159 -15.81 25.47 14.60
CA GLU A 159 -15.58 24.99 13.22
C GLU A 159 -14.09 24.91 12.84
N MET A 160 -13.31 25.93 13.21
CA MET A 160 -11.87 25.94 12.98
C MET A 160 -11.16 24.85 13.78
N CYS A 161 -11.52 24.69 15.06
CA CYS A 161 -10.96 23.65 15.91
C CYS A 161 -11.25 22.24 15.35
N ASP A 162 -12.49 21.99 14.92
CA ASP A 162 -12.88 20.71 14.32
C ASP A 162 -12.10 20.41 13.03
N ALA A 163 -11.96 21.41 12.14
CA ALA A 163 -11.20 21.26 10.90
C ALA A 163 -9.72 20.90 11.18
N VAL A 164 -9.09 21.62 12.11
CA VAL A 164 -7.69 21.37 12.51
C VAL A 164 -7.53 19.99 13.14
N VAL A 165 -8.47 19.55 13.99
CA VAL A 165 -8.44 18.20 14.59
C VAL A 165 -8.51 17.12 13.51
N VAL A 166 -9.38 17.28 12.50
CA VAL A 166 -9.49 16.34 11.38
C VAL A 166 -8.17 16.28 10.60
N GLN A 167 -7.58 17.43 10.28
CA GLN A 167 -6.31 17.48 9.52
C GLN A 167 -5.15 16.88 10.34
N LEU A 168 -5.04 17.20 11.63
CA LEU A 168 -4.03 16.61 12.53
C LEU A 168 -4.17 15.09 12.62
N LYS A 169 -5.40 14.56 12.62
CA LYS A 169 -5.65 13.12 12.61
C LYS A 169 -5.14 12.48 11.32
N ILE A 170 -5.43 13.07 10.16
CA ILE A 170 -4.94 12.61 8.85
C ILE A 170 -3.41 12.60 8.84
N LEU A 171 -2.78 13.70 9.25
CA LEU A 171 -1.32 13.82 9.31
C LEU A 171 -0.70 12.81 10.29
N GLY A 172 -1.31 12.59 11.45
CA GLY A 172 -0.85 11.61 12.43
C GLY A 172 -0.93 10.17 11.91
N GLN A 173 -2.03 9.83 11.22
CA GLN A 173 -2.17 8.52 10.55
C GLN A 173 -1.08 8.33 9.50
N ALA A 174 -0.91 9.30 8.60
CA ALA A 174 0.13 9.28 7.59
C ALA A 174 1.53 9.16 8.19
N GLN A 175 1.84 9.93 9.24
CA GLN A 175 3.11 9.87 9.93
C GLN A 175 3.39 8.47 10.50
N SER A 176 2.37 7.81 11.06
CA SER A 176 2.52 6.47 11.66
C SER A 176 2.75 5.37 10.61
N GLU A 177 2.00 5.41 9.50
CA GLU A 177 2.00 4.38 8.48
C GLU A 177 3.19 4.53 7.51
N LEU A 178 3.52 5.77 7.16
CA LEU A 178 4.52 6.07 6.13
C LEU A 178 5.89 6.40 6.71
N ARG A 179 6.07 6.34 8.04
CA ARG A 179 7.33 6.67 8.74
C ARG A 179 8.58 6.12 8.06
N PRO A 180 8.64 4.84 7.63
CA PRO A 180 9.85 4.27 7.02
C PRO A 180 10.20 4.92 5.68
N HIS A 181 9.21 5.49 5.00
CA HIS A 181 9.27 6.00 3.62
C HIS A 181 9.17 7.52 3.51
N LEU A 182 9.07 8.25 4.63
CA LEU A 182 9.02 9.72 4.60
C LEU A 182 10.25 10.34 3.94
N LYS A 183 11.41 9.71 4.06
CA LYS A 183 12.66 10.13 3.39
C LYS A 183 12.61 10.01 1.86
N ASP A 184 11.75 9.13 1.35
CA ASP A 184 11.61 8.86 -0.08
C ASP A 184 10.58 9.79 -0.72
N MET A 185 9.83 10.55 0.08
CA MET A 185 8.86 11.52 -0.40
C MET A 185 9.54 12.79 -0.94
N PRO A 186 9.12 13.27 -2.13
CA PRO A 186 9.64 14.51 -2.66
C PRO A 186 9.22 15.72 -1.80
N GLY A 187 10.05 16.75 -1.77
CA GLY A 187 9.74 18.01 -1.08
C GLY A 187 10.10 18.05 0.40
N GLY A 188 10.58 16.95 1.00
CA GLY A 188 11.10 16.95 2.37
C GLY A 188 10.07 17.24 3.45
N LEU A 189 8.80 16.93 3.21
CA LEU A 189 7.69 17.21 4.13
C LEU A 189 7.95 16.55 5.49
N ASN A 190 8.17 17.37 6.51
CA ASN A 190 8.36 16.92 7.88
C ASN A 190 7.03 16.92 8.65
N ILE A 191 6.21 15.89 8.41
CA ILE A 191 4.86 15.77 9.01
C ILE A 191 4.90 15.94 10.54
N GLY A 192 5.88 15.33 11.22
CA GLY A 192 6.01 15.45 12.68
C GLY A 192 6.41 16.86 13.14
N GLY A 193 7.15 17.60 12.31
CA GLY A 193 7.43 19.01 12.54
C GLY A 193 6.16 19.87 12.39
N GLU A 194 5.39 19.65 11.33
CA GLU A 194 4.14 20.37 11.06
C GLU A 194 3.09 20.14 12.16
N ILE A 195 2.91 18.91 12.62
CA ILE A 195 2.02 18.58 13.74
C ILE A 195 2.43 19.34 15.01
N ARG A 196 3.74 19.39 15.32
CA ARG A 196 4.23 20.14 16.49
C ARG A 196 4.03 21.65 16.33
N ALA A 197 4.27 22.19 15.15
CA ALA A 197 4.06 23.60 14.87
C ALA A 197 2.58 23.98 15.01
N ALA A 198 1.67 23.15 14.49
CA ALA A 198 0.23 23.32 14.63
C ALA A 198 -0.22 23.30 16.10
N HIS A 199 0.26 22.34 16.90
CA HIS A 199 -0.01 22.34 18.35
C HIS A 199 0.52 23.61 19.03
N GLY A 200 1.72 24.08 18.68
CA GLY A 200 2.28 25.32 19.22
C GLY A 200 1.42 26.55 18.90
N LYS A 201 0.98 26.67 17.64
CA LYS A 201 0.08 27.76 17.21
C LYS A 201 -1.26 27.70 17.95
N MET A 202 -1.87 26.51 18.06
CA MET A 202 -3.14 26.34 18.77
C MET A 202 -3.01 26.74 20.25
N ASN A 203 -1.93 26.31 20.93
CA ASN A 203 -1.68 26.69 22.31
C ASN A 203 -1.53 28.22 22.47
N HIS A 204 -0.80 28.88 21.58
CA HIS A 204 -0.66 30.34 21.61
C HIS A 204 -2.00 31.06 21.41
N LEU A 205 -2.84 30.60 20.48
CA LEU A 205 -4.16 31.20 20.27
C LEU A 205 -5.05 31.05 21.51
N VAL A 206 -5.00 29.90 22.18
CA VAL A 206 -5.72 29.65 23.44
C VAL A 206 -5.17 30.54 24.57
N GLU A 207 -3.86 30.63 24.73
CA GLU A 207 -3.21 31.51 25.72
C GLU A 207 -3.61 32.97 25.52
N ASP A 208 -3.65 33.45 24.28
CA ASP A 208 -4.04 34.82 23.96
C ASP A 208 -5.52 35.09 24.26
N LEU A 209 -6.40 34.10 24.03
CA LEU A 209 -7.80 34.20 24.46
C LEU A 209 -7.93 34.26 25.99
N VAL A 210 -7.20 33.41 26.72
CA VAL A 210 -7.22 33.40 28.18
C VAL A 210 -6.74 34.73 28.73
N LYS A 211 -5.62 35.27 28.22
CA LYS A 211 -5.12 36.60 28.61
C LYS A 211 -6.13 37.71 28.32
N LYS A 212 -6.80 37.67 27.17
CA LYS A 212 -7.87 38.63 26.84
C LYS A 212 -9.02 38.51 27.84
N PHE A 213 -9.50 37.29 28.10
CA PHE A 213 -10.56 37.04 29.08
C PHE A 213 -10.17 37.54 30.47
N ASP A 214 -8.96 37.22 30.94
CA ASP A 214 -8.45 37.70 32.23
C ASP A 214 -8.41 39.22 32.28
N SER A 215 -7.91 39.90 31.24
CA SER A 215 -7.89 41.36 31.21
C SER A 215 -9.31 41.98 31.23
N TYR A 216 -10.28 41.37 30.54
CA TYR A 216 -11.67 41.77 30.63
C TYR A 216 -12.26 41.53 32.02
N HIS A 217 -11.98 40.38 32.63
CA HIS A 217 -12.41 40.06 33.98
C HIS A 217 -11.87 41.07 35.01
N HIS A 218 -10.60 41.44 34.92
CA HIS A 218 -10.00 42.46 35.79
C HIS A 218 -10.58 43.87 35.52
N SER A 219 -11.00 44.18 34.29
CA SER A 219 -11.72 45.43 33.99
C SER A 219 -13.19 45.44 34.43
N MET A 220 -13.77 44.26 34.71
CA MET A 220 -15.12 44.10 35.28
C MET A 220 -15.15 44.18 36.82
N ASN A 221 -14.05 44.59 37.46
CA ASN A 221 -14.08 44.95 38.87
C ASN A 221 -15.12 46.06 39.11
N PHE A 222 -15.82 46.00 40.24
CA PHE A 222 -16.96 46.87 40.61
C PHE A 222 -16.73 48.38 40.38
N GLU A 223 -15.48 48.85 40.41
CA GLU A 223 -15.08 50.23 40.16
C GLU A 223 -15.02 50.62 38.65
N GLY A 224 -14.82 49.67 37.74
CA GLY A 224 -14.74 49.88 36.28
C GLY A 224 -16.10 49.81 35.55
N MET A 225 -17.13 49.25 36.17
CA MET A 225 -18.48 49.18 35.60
C MET A 225 -19.16 50.57 35.48
N GLY A 226 -18.67 51.58 36.22
CA GLY A 226 -19.23 52.94 36.23
C GLY A 226 -18.71 53.88 35.15
N THR A 227 -17.62 53.55 34.43
CA THR A 227 -16.96 54.50 33.51
C THR A 227 -17.11 54.14 32.03
N HIS A 228 -17.60 52.94 31.69
CA HIS A 228 -17.77 52.49 30.29
C HIS A 228 -19.23 52.25 29.86
N TYR A 229 -20.20 52.39 30.76
CA TYR A 229 -21.62 52.39 30.38
C TYR A 229 -22.11 53.83 30.14
N ARG A 230 -21.66 54.47 29.05
CA ARG A 230 -22.42 55.57 28.46
C ARG A 230 -23.44 54.95 27.51
N ALA A 231 -24.70 54.97 27.97
CA ALA A 231 -25.86 54.59 27.20
C ALA A 231 -25.83 55.22 25.79
N VAL A 232 -26.09 54.39 24.78
CA VAL A 232 -26.80 54.83 23.57
C VAL A 232 -28.29 54.82 23.91
#